data_AF-A0AAE0HLY3-F1
#
_entry.id   AF-A0AAE0HLY3-F1
#
_cell.length_a   1.000
_cell.length_b   1.000
_cell.length_c   1.000
_cell.angle_alpha   90.00
_cell.angle_beta   90.00
_cell.angle_gamma   90.00
#
_symmetry.space_group_name_H-M   'P 1'
#
loop_
_entity.id
_entity.type
_entity.pdbx_description
1 polymer ?
#
loop_
_entity_poly.entity_id
_entity_poly.type
_entity_poly.pdbx_seq_one_letter_code
_entity_poly.pdbx_strand_id
1 'polypeptide(L)'
;MASPPGEATQTEAPTHLLRPPPRALPAVRIRLVSPAVGYGLFAARDLARDELVFHEAPLLTALFNEKFAADRALVASQLAACRSVLGVCPEVVAVAFPALAGRFGVGMVEWEVARGVLNGELEGGGGMGMNLVVDGGAGGGGRPQFAGAEVTQREYEAYTAGLRVGGSVSEADAREACLDFFKHYAFQVPPGGGSGSAVGKGGGRNGMAGAASTRHACVYLLGSLINHCCTPDPTSSGSCSASSLTRDKHKSVPGPNCSWRIGPSGLTQFVKPRHICVQARRDIREGEELTWDYGKREKGFVCECDTCRDGGLGSICNVL
;
A
#
# COMPACT_ATOMS: atom_id res chain seq x y z
N MET A 1 -34.88 -49.29 9.48
CA MET A 1 -34.41 -48.14 10.27
C MET A 1 -33.04 -47.77 9.74
N ALA A 2 -32.91 -46.60 9.10
CA ALA A 2 -31.65 -46.14 8.52
C ALA A 2 -30.87 -45.33 9.56
N SER A 3 -29.57 -45.62 9.72
CA SER A 3 -28.67 -44.88 10.61
C SER A 3 -28.43 -43.45 10.09
N PRO A 4 -28.23 -42.46 10.99
CA PRO A 4 -27.95 -41.09 10.58
C PRO A 4 -26.55 -40.96 9.96
N PRO A 5 -26.33 -40.00 9.04
CA PRO A 5 -25.02 -39.76 8.44
C PRO A 5 -24.07 -39.20 9.49
N GLY A 6 -22.87 -39.78 9.56
CA GLY A 6 -21.82 -39.39 10.49
C GLY A 6 -21.40 -37.93 10.31
N GLU A 7 -21.19 -37.25 11.43
CA GLU A 7 -20.59 -35.93 11.51
C GLU A 7 -19.26 -35.94 10.76
N ALA A 8 -19.16 -35.11 9.73
CA ALA A 8 -17.87 -34.79 9.12
C ALA A 8 -17.03 -34.09 10.18
N THR A 9 -15.98 -34.76 10.64
CA THR A 9 -14.94 -34.20 11.49
C THR A 9 -14.38 -32.96 10.81
N GLN A 10 -14.74 -31.78 11.31
CA GLN A 10 -14.09 -30.53 10.93
C GLN A 10 -12.62 -30.66 11.35
N THR A 11 -11.75 -30.88 10.38
CA THR A 11 -10.31 -30.82 10.58
C THR A 11 -9.98 -29.37 10.95
N GLU A 12 -9.74 -29.11 12.25
CA GLU A 12 -9.20 -27.84 12.70
C GLU A 12 -7.92 -27.53 11.90
N ALA A 13 -7.86 -26.33 11.34
CA ALA A 13 -6.70 -25.89 10.58
C ALA A 13 -5.47 -25.94 11.50
N PRO A 14 -4.31 -26.46 11.02
CA PRO A 14 -3.09 -26.52 11.81
C PRO A 14 -2.77 -25.19 12.50
N THR A 15 -2.47 -25.23 13.80
CA THR A 15 -2.31 -24.04 14.66
C THR A 15 -1.22 -23.08 14.17
N HIS A 16 -0.23 -23.57 13.41
CA HIS A 16 0.81 -22.74 12.79
C HIS A 16 0.31 -21.86 11.63
N LEU A 17 -0.90 -22.13 11.11
CA LEU A 17 -1.60 -21.30 10.12
C LEU A 17 -2.52 -20.27 10.78
N LEU A 18 -2.80 -20.42 12.07
CA LEU A 18 -3.63 -19.50 12.84
C LEU A 18 -2.74 -18.36 13.36
N ARG A 19 -2.61 -17.30 12.57
CA ARG A 19 -1.97 -16.07 13.05
C ARG A 19 -2.86 -15.42 14.12
N PRO A 20 -2.26 -14.81 15.17
CA PRO A 20 -3.04 -14.12 16.18
C PRO A 20 -3.86 -12.99 15.53
N PRO A 21 -5.07 -12.70 16.04
CA PRO A 21 -5.87 -11.59 15.56
C PRO A 21 -5.13 -10.26 15.78
N PRO A 22 -5.37 -9.24 14.94
CA PRO A 22 -4.80 -7.92 15.15
C PRO A 22 -5.17 -7.35 16.52
N ARG A 23 -4.25 -6.58 17.12
CA ARG A 23 -4.54 -5.91 18.39
C ARG A 23 -5.55 -4.76 18.19
N ALA A 24 -6.40 -4.53 19.18
CA ALA A 24 -7.43 -3.48 19.20
C ALA A 24 -6.89 -2.05 19.43
N LEU A 25 -5.69 -1.75 18.93
CA LEU A 25 -5.09 -0.41 18.94
C LEU A 25 -4.68 -0.06 17.51
N PRO A 26 -4.75 1.21 17.09
CA PRO A 26 -4.31 1.60 15.77
C PRO A 26 -2.86 1.13 15.58
N ALA A 27 -2.60 0.45 14.46
CA ALA A 27 -1.25 -0.01 14.15
C ALA A 27 -0.43 1.10 13.45
N VAL A 28 -1.12 2.07 12.84
CA VAL A 28 -0.52 3.08 11.97
C VAL A 28 -1.00 4.50 12.27
N ARG A 29 -0.16 5.49 11.99
CA ARG A 29 -0.47 6.93 11.94
C ARG A 29 -0.02 7.51 10.61
N ILE A 30 -0.72 8.53 10.14
CA ILE A 30 -0.34 9.29 8.94
C ILE A 30 0.50 10.49 9.37
N ARG A 31 1.66 10.67 8.74
CA ARG A 31 2.51 11.86 8.97
C ARG A 31 3.02 12.39 7.64
N LEU A 32 3.37 13.68 7.61
CA LEU A 32 4.09 14.23 6.47
C LEU A 32 5.56 13.75 6.55
N VAL A 33 6.07 13.14 5.48
CA VAL A 33 7.48 12.78 5.36
C VAL A 33 8.29 14.01 4.94
N SER A 34 7.87 14.65 3.86
CA SER A 34 8.36 15.95 3.42
C SER A 34 7.42 16.54 2.37
N PRO A 35 7.48 17.83 2.04
CA PRO A 35 6.74 18.39 0.90
C PRO A 35 7.07 17.75 -0.45
N ALA A 36 8.27 17.17 -0.60
CA ALA A 36 8.70 16.50 -1.83
C ALA A 36 8.16 15.06 -1.96
N VAL A 37 8.04 14.35 -0.83
CA VAL A 37 7.59 12.96 -0.79
C VAL A 37 6.06 12.86 -0.58
N GLY A 38 5.50 13.77 0.20
CA GLY A 38 4.11 13.72 0.67
C GLY A 38 3.97 12.96 1.99
N TYR A 39 2.88 12.21 2.11
CA TYR A 39 2.55 11.47 3.34
C TYR A 39 3.21 10.09 3.39
N GLY A 40 3.40 9.61 4.63
CA GLY A 40 3.87 8.27 4.94
C GLY A 40 3.03 7.63 6.03
N LEU A 41 3.04 6.30 6.10
CA LEU A 41 2.53 5.57 7.26
C LEU A 41 3.64 5.29 8.27
N PHE A 42 3.35 5.53 9.53
CA PHE A 42 4.26 5.30 10.65
C PHE A 42 3.63 4.36 11.65
N ALA A 43 4.42 3.55 12.33
CA ALA A 43 3.93 2.67 13.38
C ALA A 43 3.38 3.51 14.55
N ALA A 44 2.11 3.32 14.90
CA ALA A 44 1.44 4.05 15.98
C ALA A 44 1.81 3.54 17.38
N ARG A 45 2.48 2.39 17.43
CA ARG A 45 2.92 1.62 18.59
C ARG A 45 4.00 0.63 18.13
N ASP A 46 4.63 -0.07 19.07
CA ASP A 46 5.48 -1.20 18.72
C ASP A 46 4.66 -2.32 18.01
N LEU A 47 5.20 -2.82 16.90
CA LEU A 47 4.66 -3.93 16.11
C LEU A 47 5.63 -5.10 16.18
N ALA A 48 5.11 -6.29 16.47
CA ALA A 48 5.92 -7.50 16.48
C ALA A 48 6.16 -8.00 15.04
N ARG A 49 7.26 -8.70 14.83
CA ARG A 49 7.47 -9.47 13.60
C ARG A 49 6.27 -10.37 13.27
N ASP A 50 5.94 -10.44 11.98
CA ASP A 50 4.85 -11.22 11.38
C ASP A 50 3.43 -10.79 11.79
N GLU A 51 3.29 -9.71 12.58
CA GLU A 51 2.03 -9.10 12.97
C GLU A 51 1.29 -8.53 11.74
N LEU A 52 -0.03 -8.76 11.67
CA LEU A 52 -0.90 -8.10 10.70
C LEU A 52 -1.06 -6.64 11.12
N VAL A 53 -0.51 -5.73 10.33
CA VAL A 53 -0.56 -4.29 10.59
C VAL A 53 -1.96 -3.76 10.27
N PHE A 54 -2.41 -3.95 9.02
CA PHE A 54 -3.77 -3.66 8.60
C PHE A 54 -4.15 -4.49 7.37
N HIS A 55 -5.44 -4.50 7.05
CA HIS A 55 -5.92 -4.84 5.72
C HIS A 55 -6.87 -3.76 5.23
N GLU A 56 -6.96 -3.60 3.91
CA GLU A 56 -7.73 -2.49 3.32
C GLU A 56 -8.46 -2.95 2.04
N ALA A 57 -9.71 -2.51 1.89
CA ALA A 57 -10.46 -2.68 0.66
C ALA A 57 -9.94 -1.72 -0.44
N PRO A 58 -9.97 -2.12 -1.72
CA PRO A 58 -9.53 -1.23 -2.79
C PRO A 58 -10.41 0.02 -2.85
N LEU A 59 -9.77 1.19 -2.91
CA LEU A 59 -10.41 2.46 -3.21
C LEU A 59 -10.92 2.49 -4.66
N LEU A 60 -10.12 1.95 -5.57
CA LEU A 60 -10.42 1.90 -6.99
C LEU A 60 -10.08 0.53 -7.55
N THR A 61 -10.89 0.05 -8.51
CA THR A 61 -10.57 -1.12 -9.32
C THR A 61 -10.73 -0.80 -10.80
N ALA A 62 -9.77 -1.22 -11.63
CA ALA A 62 -9.84 -1.10 -13.08
C ALA A 62 -9.08 -2.26 -13.77
N LEU A 63 -9.09 -2.25 -15.10
CA LEU A 63 -8.28 -3.15 -15.91
C LEU A 63 -6.90 -2.54 -16.18
N PHE A 64 -5.87 -3.39 -16.20
CA PHE A 64 -4.47 -2.99 -16.35
C PHE A 64 -3.64 -4.03 -17.10
N ASN A 65 -2.72 -3.55 -17.94
CA ASN A 65 -1.60 -4.33 -18.48
C ASN A 65 -0.38 -3.41 -18.68
N GLU A 66 0.82 -3.96 -18.91
CA GLU A 66 2.05 -3.16 -19.08
C GLU A 66 2.12 -2.37 -20.41
N LYS A 67 1.19 -2.60 -21.34
CA LYS A 67 1.09 -1.92 -22.65
C LYS A 67 -0.09 -0.94 -22.70
N PHE A 68 -0.58 -0.51 -21.55
CA PHE A 68 -1.88 0.15 -21.34
C PHE A 68 -2.08 1.45 -22.12
N ALA A 69 -1.03 2.22 -22.42
CA ALA A 69 -1.16 3.46 -23.20
C ALA A 69 -1.66 3.23 -24.65
N ALA A 70 -1.46 2.03 -25.21
CA ALA A 70 -1.87 1.71 -26.58
C ALA A 70 -3.30 1.18 -26.70
N ASP A 71 -3.92 0.75 -25.59
CA ASP A 71 -5.26 0.16 -25.57
C ASP A 71 -6.31 1.19 -25.11
N ARG A 72 -7.11 1.68 -26.07
CA ARG A 72 -8.15 2.68 -25.80
C ARG A 72 -9.22 2.20 -24.82
N ALA A 73 -9.54 0.90 -24.79
CA ALA A 73 -10.56 0.37 -23.89
C ALA A 73 -10.05 0.33 -22.44
N LEU A 74 -8.78 -0.02 -22.23
CA LEU A 74 -8.15 0.03 -20.91
C LEU A 74 -8.08 1.46 -20.38
N VAL A 75 -7.65 2.39 -21.23
CA VAL A 75 -7.62 3.81 -20.89
C VAL A 75 -9.01 4.34 -20.49
N ALA A 76 -10.04 4.00 -21.26
CA ALA A 76 -11.41 4.40 -20.94
C ALA A 76 -11.89 3.81 -19.60
N SER A 77 -11.55 2.55 -19.31
CA SER A 77 -11.87 1.91 -18.02
C SER A 77 -11.19 2.62 -16.84
N GLN A 78 -9.93 3.01 -16.99
CA GLN A 78 -9.18 3.73 -15.95
C GLN A 78 -9.73 5.14 -15.72
N LEU A 79 -10.01 5.88 -16.79
CA LEU A 79 -10.65 7.20 -16.72
C LEU A 79 -12.01 7.13 -16.03
N ALA A 80 -12.84 6.14 -16.38
CA ALA A 80 -14.13 5.94 -15.74
C ALA A 80 -13.99 5.65 -14.24
N ALA A 81 -13.00 4.84 -13.86
CA ALA A 81 -12.74 4.52 -12.45
C ALA A 81 -12.28 5.75 -11.66
N CYS A 82 -11.36 6.56 -12.21
CA CYS A 82 -10.92 7.82 -11.59
C CYS A 82 -12.08 8.82 -11.44
N ARG A 83 -12.90 9.01 -12.48
CA ARG A 83 -14.10 9.87 -12.43
C ARG A 83 -15.09 9.40 -11.37
N SER A 84 -15.31 8.08 -11.28
CA SER A 84 -16.22 7.50 -10.30
C SER A 84 -15.77 7.77 -8.87
N VAL A 85 -14.49 7.57 -8.54
CA VAL A 85 -14.00 7.80 -7.17
C VAL A 85 -14.01 9.30 -6.82
N LEU A 86 -13.63 10.17 -7.77
CA LEU A 86 -13.70 11.62 -7.60
C LEU A 86 -15.14 12.11 -7.42
N GLY A 87 -16.13 11.46 -8.02
CA GLY A 87 -17.54 11.79 -7.84
C GLY A 87 -18.13 11.34 -6.50
N VAL A 88 -17.52 10.35 -5.83
CA VAL A 88 -18.01 9.78 -4.56
C VAL A 88 -17.32 10.41 -3.35
N CYS A 89 -16.00 10.62 -3.43
CA CYS A 89 -15.20 11.13 -2.32
C CYS A 89 -14.11 12.12 -2.81
N PRO A 90 -14.50 13.26 -3.40
CA PRO A 90 -13.56 14.20 -4.01
C PRO A 90 -12.54 14.75 -3.02
N GLU A 91 -12.94 15.05 -1.78
CA GLU A 91 -12.07 15.60 -0.73
C GLU A 91 -10.98 14.59 -0.33
N VAL A 92 -11.35 13.31 -0.26
CA VAL A 92 -10.43 12.22 0.09
C VAL A 92 -9.37 12.07 -0.99
N VAL A 93 -9.78 12.06 -2.26
CA VAL A 93 -8.85 11.97 -3.39
C VAL A 93 -8.00 13.24 -3.49
N ALA A 94 -8.57 14.41 -3.21
CA ALA A 94 -7.85 15.67 -3.25
C ALA A 94 -6.82 15.81 -2.11
N VAL A 95 -7.04 15.19 -0.96
CA VAL A 95 -6.03 15.16 0.11
C VAL A 95 -4.99 14.05 -0.12
N ALA A 96 -5.43 12.84 -0.51
CA ALA A 96 -4.54 11.69 -0.65
C ALA A 96 -3.71 11.71 -1.95
N PHE A 97 -4.32 12.18 -3.04
CA PHE A 97 -3.76 12.19 -4.39
C PHE A 97 -3.97 13.55 -5.06
N PRO A 98 -3.46 14.64 -4.47
CA PRO A 98 -3.80 16.00 -4.88
C PRO A 98 -3.42 16.32 -6.34
N ALA A 99 -2.32 15.73 -6.85
CA ALA A 99 -1.93 15.85 -8.24
C ALA A 99 -2.94 15.21 -9.21
N LEU A 100 -3.46 14.02 -8.88
CA LEU A 100 -4.53 13.39 -9.66
C LEU A 100 -5.78 14.26 -9.64
N ALA A 101 -6.23 14.66 -8.45
CA ALA A 101 -7.43 15.47 -8.27
C ALA A 101 -7.37 16.78 -9.08
N GLY A 102 -6.23 17.48 -9.02
CA GLY A 102 -6.01 18.71 -9.78
C GLY A 102 -6.05 18.51 -11.29
N ARG A 103 -5.50 17.41 -11.80
CA ARG A 103 -5.58 17.05 -13.24
C ARG A 103 -6.98 16.60 -13.67
N PHE A 104 -7.92 16.44 -12.75
CA PHE A 104 -9.34 16.23 -13.01
C PHE A 104 -10.20 17.48 -12.70
N GLY A 105 -9.56 18.61 -12.41
CA GLY A 105 -10.25 19.88 -12.18
C GLY A 105 -10.83 20.02 -10.78
N VAL A 106 -10.47 19.12 -9.86
CA VAL A 106 -10.82 19.27 -8.44
C VAL A 106 -9.84 20.25 -7.80
N GLY A 107 -10.39 21.31 -7.20
CA GLY A 107 -9.62 22.34 -6.52
C GLY A 107 -8.87 21.81 -5.31
N MET A 108 -7.88 22.58 -4.85
CA MET A 108 -7.24 22.29 -3.56
C MET A 108 -8.25 22.41 -2.44
N VAL A 109 -8.10 21.53 -1.44
CA VAL A 109 -8.97 21.49 -0.27
C VAL A 109 -8.42 22.44 0.78
N GLU A 110 -9.28 23.27 1.37
CA GLU A 110 -8.89 24.14 2.48
C GLU A 110 -8.50 23.32 3.71
N TRP A 111 -7.60 23.86 4.54
CA TRP A 111 -7.03 23.14 5.68
C TRP A 111 -8.10 22.53 6.61
N GLU A 112 -9.18 23.24 6.92
CA GLU A 112 -10.21 22.73 7.83
C GLU A 112 -10.89 21.46 7.29
N VAL A 113 -11.12 21.40 5.98
CA VAL A 113 -11.70 20.21 5.33
C VAL A 113 -10.64 19.11 5.24
N ALA A 114 -9.40 19.46 4.89
CA ALA A 114 -8.29 18.51 4.83
C ALA A 114 -8.02 17.86 6.19
N ARG A 115 -8.07 18.64 7.28
CA ARG A 115 -7.97 18.16 8.65
C ARG A 115 -9.08 17.18 8.97
N GLY A 116 -10.32 17.47 8.57
CA GLY A 116 -11.44 16.54 8.74
C GLY A 116 -11.22 15.21 8.00
N VAL A 117 -10.66 15.24 6.79
CA VAL A 117 -10.28 14.05 6.02
C VAL A 117 -9.16 13.26 6.74
N LEU A 118 -8.11 13.97 7.18
CA LEU A 118 -6.93 13.44 7.84
C LEU A 118 -7.21 12.87 9.23
N ASN A 119 -8.25 13.36 9.92
CA ASN A 119 -8.69 12.87 11.22
C ASN A 119 -9.83 11.86 11.13
N GLY A 120 -10.33 11.59 9.92
CA GLY A 120 -11.48 10.72 9.71
C GLY A 120 -12.79 11.24 10.28
N GLU A 121 -12.89 12.56 10.44
CA GLU A 121 -14.05 13.28 10.95
C GLU A 121 -15.09 13.58 9.84
N LEU A 122 -14.80 13.21 8.59
CA LEU A 122 -15.71 13.37 7.46
C LEU A 122 -17.03 12.61 7.70
N GLU A 123 -18.14 13.34 7.66
CA GLU A 123 -19.48 12.76 7.72
C GLU A 123 -19.64 11.68 6.62
N GLY A 124 -20.10 10.50 7.00
CA GLY A 124 -20.20 9.34 6.11
C GLY A 124 -19.01 8.37 6.15
N GLY A 125 -17.99 8.62 6.99
CA GLY A 125 -16.89 7.69 7.19
C GLY A 125 -15.92 7.66 6.00
N GLY A 126 -15.63 8.81 5.39
CA GLY A 126 -14.76 8.92 4.21
C GLY A 126 -13.26 9.13 4.51
N GLY A 127 -12.81 9.13 5.77
CA GLY A 127 -11.45 9.54 6.15
C GLY A 127 -10.28 8.76 5.54
N MET A 128 -9.10 9.38 5.54
CA MET A 128 -7.83 8.68 5.28
C MET A 128 -7.48 7.77 6.45
N GLY A 129 -7.91 6.51 6.39
CA GLY A 129 -7.34 5.47 7.23
C GLY A 129 -8.24 4.90 8.30
N MET A 130 -9.31 4.22 7.89
CA MET A 130 -9.89 3.22 8.77
C MET A 130 -9.02 1.97 8.76
N ASN A 131 -8.50 1.55 9.92
CA ASN A 131 -8.07 0.17 10.08
C ASN A 131 -9.32 -0.69 9.92
N LEU A 132 -9.48 -1.33 8.77
CA LEU A 132 -10.44 -2.41 8.66
C LEU A 132 -9.80 -3.58 9.44
N VAL A 133 -10.08 -3.65 10.73
CA VAL A 133 -10.12 -4.91 11.46
C VAL A 133 -11.48 -4.94 12.14
N VAL A 134 -12.37 -5.75 11.58
CA VAL A 134 -13.55 -6.26 12.27
C VAL A 134 -13.08 -7.54 12.93
N ASP A 135 -13.29 -7.66 14.24
CA ASP A 135 -12.98 -8.89 14.96
C ASP A 135 -13.51 -10.11 14.18
N GLY A 136 -12.64 -11.10 13.98
CA GLY A 136 -13.04 -12.47 13.61
C GLY A 136 -13.75 -13.20 14.75
N GLY A 137 -14.36 -12.48 15.69
CA GLY A 137 -15.11 -13.00 16.82
C GLY A 137 -16.59 -13.00 16.49
N ALA A 138 -17.21 -14.17 16.56
CA ALA A 138 -18.65 -14.32 16.50
C ALA A 138 -19.32 -13.54 17.65
N GLY A 139 -19.69 -12.28 17.40
CA GLY A 139 -20.45 -11.43 18.32
C GLY A 139 -19.64 -10.26 18.87
N GLY A 140 -19.69 -9.10 18.20
CA GLY A 140 -19.22 -7.85 18.78
C GLY A 140 -19.02 -6.76 17.74
N GLY A 141 -19.87 -5.73 17.78
CA GLY A 141 -19.81 -4.55 16.91
C GLY A 141 -18.62 -3.63 17.20
N GLY A 142 -17.39 -4.13 17.00
CA GLY A 142 -16.18 -3.33 17.04
C GLY A 142 -16.24 -2.25 15.96
N ARG A 143 -16.19 -0.97 16.36
CA ARG A 143 -16.07 0.14 15.41
C ARG A 143 -14.67 0.12 14.80
N PRO A 144 -14.51 0.33 13.48
CA PRO A 144 -13.21 0.48 12.87
C PRO A 144 -12.42 1.59 13.59
N GLN A 145 -11.15 1.34 13.88
CA GLN A 145 -10.29 2.32 14.55
C GLN A 145 -9.49 3.11 13.54
N PHE A 146 -9.52 4.43 13.70
CA PHE A 146 -8.89 5.38 12.79
C PHE A 146 -7.37 5.46 12.99
N ALA A 147 -6.64 5.57 11.88
CA ALA A 147 -5.22 5.92 11.86
C ALA A 147 -5.08 7.43 12.07
N GLY A 148 -4.76 7.88 13.29
CA GLY A 148 -4.59 9.32 13.55
C GLY A 148 -3.56 9.97 12.62
N ALA A 149 -3.80 11.24 12.23
CA ALA A 149 -2.84 12.05 11.49
C ALA A 149 -2.15 13.06 12.40
N GLU A 150 -0.85 13.28 12.19
CA GLU A 150 -0.05 14.29 12.90
C GLU A 150 0.39 15.44 11.96
N VAL A 151 -0.35 15.63 10.87
CA VAL A 151 -0.07 16.69 9.88
C VAL A 151 -0.54 18.02 10.44
N THR A 152 0.32 19.04 10.43
CA THR A 152 -0.04 20.42 10.80
C THR A 152 -0.53 21.20 9.58
N GLN A 153 -1.24 22.32 9.83
CA GLN A 153 -1.67 23.23 8.77
C GLN A 153 -0.51 23.68 7.88
N ARG A 154 0.58 24.13 8.51
CA ARG A 154 1.77 24.61 7.80
C ARG A 154 2.37 23.54 6.89
N GLU A 155 2.40 22.29 7.35
CA GLU A 155 2.91 21.15 6.60
C GLU A 155 2.01 20.80 5.41
N TYR A 156 0.69 20.80 5.63
CA TYR A 156 -0.28 20.63 4.56
C TYR A 156 -0.15 21.71 3.48
N GLU A 157 -0.13 22.98 3.89
CA GLU A 157 0.02 24.12 2.97
C GLU A 157 1.37 24.08 2.24
N ALA A 158 2.46 23.70 2.93
CA ALA A 158 3.76 23.53 2.28
C ALA A 158 3.76 22.40 1.24
N TYR A 159 3.05 21.30 1.50
CA TYR A 159 2.89 20.19 0.57
C TYR A 159 2.06 20.60 -0.66
N THR A 160 0.93 21.28 -0.44
CA THR A 160 0.00 21.63 -1.52
C THR A 160 0.43 22.86 -2.33
N ALA A 161 1.24 23.76 -1.75
CA ALA A 161 1.74 24.95 -2.45
C ALA A 161 2.57 24.63 -3.71
N GLY A 162 3.21 23.45 -3.75
CA GLY A 162 4.00 23.01 -4.92
C GLY A 162 3.15 22.45 -6.06
N LEU A 163 1.85 22.24 -5.86
CA LEU A 163 1.00 21.54 -6.81
C LEU A 163 0.35 22.52 -7.79
N ARG A 164 0.52 22.25 -9.08
CA ARG A 164 -0.15 23.02 -10.14
C ARG A 164 -1.58 22.53 -10.28
N VAL A 165 -2.51 23.28 -9.72
CA VAL A 165 -3.93 22.95 -9.69
C VAL A 165 -4.69 24.12 -10.31
N GLY A 166 -5.14 23.97 -11.55
CA GLY A 166 -5.93 25.00 -12.23
C GLY A 166 -5.73 25.03 -13.74
N GLY A 167 -6.85 25.20 -14.45
CA GLY A 167 -6.94 25.25 -15.91
C GLY A 167 -8.11 24.42 -16.44
N SER A 168 -8.51 24.66 -17.68
CA SER A 168 -9.40 23.74 -18.38
C SER A 168 -8.69 22.40 -18.57
N VAL A 169 -9.19 21.34 -17.96
CA VAL A 169 -8.65 19.99 -18.13
C VAL A 169 -9.04 19.46 -19.50
N SER A 170 -8.07 19.18 -20.36
CA SER A 170 -8.34 18.48 -21.61
C SER A 170 -8.51 16.97 -21.37
N GLU A 171 -9.23 16.27 -22.25
CA GLU A 171 -9.34 14.81 -22.20
C GLU A 171 -7.96 14.12 -22.41
N ALA A 172 -7.01 14.81 -23.03
CA ALA A 172 -5.64 14.33 -23.17
C ALA A 172 -4.89 14.40 -21.83
N ASP A 173 -5.05 15.48 -21.08
CA ASP A 173 -4.42 15.66 -19.76
C ASP A 173 -4.97 14.66 -18.73
N ALA A 174 -6.30 14.49 -18.69
CA ALA A 174 -6.94 13.51 -17.81
C ALA A 174 -6.45 12.08 -18.11
N ARG A 175 -6.24 11.78 -19.39
CA ARG A 175 -5.70 10.49 -19.82
C ARG A 175 -4.28 10.28 -19.34
N GLU A 176 -3.40 11.23 -19.59
CA GLU A 176 -2.01 11.16 -19.13
C GLU A 176 -1.94 11.05 -17.60
N ALA A 177 -2.76 11.81 -16.89
CA ALA A 177 -2.88 11.74 -15.43
C ALA A 177 -3.28 10.34 -14.95
N CYS A 178 -4.28 9.71 -15.58
CA CYS A 178 -4.64 8.33 -15.27
C CYS A 178 -3.48 7.37 -15.55
N LEU A 179 -2.82 7.50 -16.70
CA LEU A 179 -1.74 6.58 -17.05
C LEU A 179 -0.62 6.63 -16.01
N ASP A 180 -0.23 7.85 -15.63
CA ASP A 180 0.79 8.11 -14.62
C ASP A 180 0.36 7.61 -13.24
N PHE A 181 -0.87 7.88 -12.84
CA PHE A 181 -1.43 7.43 -11.57
C PHE A 181 -1.44 5.90 -11.45
N PHE A 182 -1.94 5.20 -12.46
CA PHE A 182 -1.97 3.73 -12.41
C PHE A 182 -0.57 3.11 -12.48
N LYS A 183 0.37 3.73 -13.20
CA LYS A 183 1.78 3.28 -13.21
C LYS A 183 2.37 3.28 -11.80
N HIS A 184 2.09 4.32 -11.02
CA HIS A 184 2.68 4.54 -9.70
C HIS A 184 1.95 3.79 -8.57
N TYR A 185 0.61 3.78 -8.59
CA TYR A 185 -0.19 3.36 -7.44
C TYR A 185 -0.92 2.02 -7.64
N ALA A 186 -0.97 1.48 -8.86
CA ALA A 186 -1.79 0.29 -9.12
C ALA A 186 -1.07 -1.02 -8.77
N PHE A 187 -1.72 -1.79 -7.89
CA PHE A 187 -1.31 -3.14 -7.55
C PHE A 187 -2.01 -4.14 -8.47
N GLN A 188 -1.24 -5.00 -9.12
CA GLN A 188 -1.80 -6.07 -9.93
C GLN A 188 -2.44 -7.12 -9.03
N VAL A 189 -3.68 -7.52 -9.34
CA VAL A 189 -4.37 -8.61 -8.66
C VAL A 189 -4.07 -9.91 -9.41
N PRO A 190 -3.28 -10.84 -8.85
CA PRO A 190 -3.01 -12.11 -9.51
C PRO A 190 -4.30 -12.93 -9.66
N PRO A 191 -4.47 -13.66 -10.78
CA PRO A 191 -5.55 -14.63 -10.92
C PRO A 191 -5.38 -15.71 -9.86
N GLY A 192 -6.16 -15.64 -8.77
CA GLY A 192 -6.08 -16.56 -7.63
C GLY A 192 -5.56 -15.98 -6.30
N GLY A 193 -5.24 -14.69 -6.19
CA GLY A 193 -4.92 -14.05 -4.88
C GLY A 193 -3.55 -14.39 -4.28
N GLY A 194 -2.55 -14.69 -5.12
CA GLY A 194 -1.15 -14.93 -4.70
C GLY A 194 -0.39 -13.66 -4.27
N SER A 195 0.64 -13.83 -3.43
CA SER A 195 1.48 -12.74 -2.89
C SER A 195 2.37 -12.09 -3.95
N GLY A 196 2.41 -10.75 -3.99
CA GLY A 196 3.43 -9.98 -4.69
C GLY A 196 4.67 -9.78 -3.81
N SER A 197 5.37 -10.86 -3.44
CA SER A 197 6.70 -10.73 -2.83
C SER A 197 7.73 -10.71 -3.94
N ALA A 198 8.41 -9.57 -4.13
CA ALA A 198 9.49 -9.42 -5.08
C ALA A 198 10.79 -10.11 -4.60
N VAL A 199 10.73 -11.38 -4.18
CA VAL A 199 11.93 -12.22 -3.96
C VAL A 199 11.59 -13.68 -4.28
N GLY A 200 12.14 -14.17 -5.39
CA GLY A 200 12.00 -15.56 -5.82
C GLY A 200 12.77 -15.85 -7.10
N LYS A 201 14.10 -15.76 -7.07
CA LYS A 201 14.95 -16.44 -8.06
C LYS A 201 14.79 -17.95 -7.82
N GLY A 202 14.05 -18.65 -8.69
CA GLY A 202 13.96 -20.10 -8.61
C GLY A 202 12.87 -20.72 -9.49
N GLY A 203 13.22 -20.98 -10.76
CA GLY A 203 12.80 -22.17 -11.52
C GLY A 203 11.31 -22.51 -11.61
N GLY A 204 10.66 -22.00 -12.66
CA GLY A 204 9.34 -22.46 -13.08
C GLY A 204 8.98 -21.93 -14.45
N ARG A 205 9.78 -22.26 -15.47
CA ARG A 205 9.37 -22.14 -16.87
C ARG A 205 8.16 -23.04 -17.07
N ASN A 206 6.96 -22.47 -17.13
CA ASN A 206 5.86 -23.03 -17.90
C ASN A 206 5.02 -21.91 -18.49
N GLY A 207 4.72 -22.07 -19.77
CA GLY A 207 4.47 -21.00 -20.72
C GLY A 207 3.19 -20.21 -20.47
N MET A 208 3.33 -18.89 -20.52
CA MET A 208 2.33 -17.99 -21.11
C MET A 208 3.07 -16.85 -21.81
N ALA A 209 3.79 -17.19 -22.87
CA ALA A 209 4.04 -16.24 -23.94
C ALA A 209 2.81 -16.29 -24.85
N GLY A 210 2.05 -15.19 -24.95
CA GLY A 210 1.00 -15.07 -25.97
C GLY A 210 -0.36 -14.54 -25.54
N ALA A 211 -0.42 -13.45 -24.78
CA ALA A 211 -1.47 -12.42 -24.81
C ALA A 211 -1.10 -11.39 -23.74
N ALA A 212 -1.26 -10.10 -24.00
CA ALA A 212 -1.31 -9.13 -22.91
C ALA A 212 -2.58 -9.44 -22.11
N SER A 213 -2.51 -10.40 -21.16
CA SER A 213 -3.66 -10.80 -20.36
C SER A 213 -4.09 -9.56 -19.60
N THR A 214 -5.22 -8.97 -19.94
CA THR A 214 -5.80 -7.88 -19.16
C THR A 214 -6.00 -8.38 -17.74
N ARG A 215 -5.40 -7.71 -16.75
CA ARG A 215 -5.49 -8.08 -15.34
C ARG A 215 -6.31 -7.03 -14.60
N HIS A 216 -6.94 -7.44 -13.49
CA HIS A 216 -7.47 -6.47 -12.55
C HIS A 216 -6.32 -5.77 -11.84
N ALA A 217 -6.44 -4.47 -11.68
CA ALA A 217 -5.60 -3.70 -10.79
C ALA A 217 -6.45 -2.95 -9.76
N CYS A 218 -5.87 -2.81 -8.57
CA CYS A 218 -6.47 -2.12 -7.45
C CYS A 218 -5.56 -0.97 -7.01
N VAL A 219 -6.16 0.13 -6.58
CA VAL A 219 -5.48 1.18 -5.81
C VAL A 219 -6.08 1.17 -4.40
N TYR A 220 -5.22 1.28 -3.40
CA TYR A 220 -5.59 1.27 -1.98
C TYR A 220 -5.18 2.61 -1.37
N LEU A 221 -5.97 3.16 -0.44
CA LEU A 221 -5.70 4.48 0.12
C LEU A 221 -4.50 4.44 1.06
N LEU A 222 -4.58 3.66 2.14
CA LEU A 222 -3.47 3.49 3.09
C LEU A 222 -2.29 2.74 2.46
N GLY A 223 -2.57 1.71 1.66
CA GLY A 223 -1.52 0.98 0.95
C GLY A 223 -0.64 1.90 0.09
N SER A 224 -1.22 2.91 -0.55
CA SER A 224 -0.46 3.86 -1.39
C SER A 224 0.43 4.83 -0.61
N LEU A 225 0.26 4.94 0.71
CA LEU A 225 1.04 5.81 1.58
C LEU A 225 2.29 5.12 2.18
N ILE A 226 2.48 3.82 1.95
CA ILE A 226 3.67 3.11 2.43
C ILE A 226 4.81 3.33 1.45
N ASN A 227 5.85 4.06 1.88
CA ASN A 227 6.96 4.44 1.03
C ASN A 227 7.89 3.27 0.67
N HIS A 228 8.71 3.52 -0.35
CA HIS A 228 9.63 2.54 -0.87
C HIS A 228 10.92 2.43 -0.04
N CYS A 229 11.32 1.19 0.27
CA CYS A 229 12.68 0.86 0.69
C CYS A 229 13.18 -0.36 -0.09
N CYS A 230 14.42 -0.31 -0.59
CA CYS A 230 14.99 -1.40 -1.38
C CYS A 230 15.33 -2.61 -0.50
N THR A 231 14.99 -3.80 -0.98
CA THR A 231 15.51 -5.04 -0.40
C THR A 231 17.01 -5.15 -0.71
N PRO A 232 17.88 -5.34 0.30
CA PRO A 232 19.31 -5.53 0.06
C PRO A 232 19.57 -6.79 -0.77
N ASP A 233 20.53 -6.69 -1.69
CA ASP A 233 20.95 -7.84 -2.47
C ASP A 233 21.66 -8.86 -1.55
N PRO A 234 21.32 -10.16 -1.64
CA PRO A 234 21.96 -11.18 -0.82
C PRO A 234 23.46 -11.35 -1.15
N THR A 235 23.93 -10.78 -2.25
CA THR A 235 25.32 -10.90 -2.74
C THR A 235 26.20 -9.70 -2.40
N SER A 236 25.62 -8.58 -1.91
CA SER A 236 26.37 -7.37 -1.55
C SER A 236 26.71 -7.27 -0.06
N SER A 237 26.53 -8.36 0.71
CA SER A 237 27.18 -8.52 2.02
C SER A 237 28.69 -8.67 1.80
N GLY A 238 29.33 -7.56 1.47
CA GLY A 238 30.76 -7.42 1.32
C GLY A 238 31.46 -7.86 2.60
N SER A 239 32.43 -8.73 2.43
CA SER A 239 33.39 -9.16 3.43
C SER A 239 34.05 -7.95 4.11
N CYS A 240 33.70 -7.68 5.36
CA CYS A 240 34.60 -7.04 6.30
C CYS A 240 34.86 -8.01 7.46
N SER A 241 36.05 -8.59 7.43
CA SER A 241 36.58 -9.45 8.48
C SER A 241 36.65 -8.72 9.81
N ALA A 242 36.13 -9.41 10.84
CA ALA A 242 36.50 -9.39 12.25
C ALA A 242 37.21 -8.15 12.83
N SER A 243 36.50 -7.40 13.67
CA SER A 243 36.92 -7.11 15.06
C SER A 243 35.90 -6.24 15.78
N SER A 244 35.10 -6.85 16.64
CA SER A 244 34.88 -6.41 18.02
C SER A 244 33.62 -7.08 18.59
N LEU A 245 33.82 -7.63 19.77
CA LEU A 245 32.79 -8.13 20.66
C LEU A 245 32.01 -6.93 21.23
N THR A 246 31.05 -6.40 20.48
CA THR A 246 29.90 -5.72 21.07
C THR A 246 28.65 -6.19 20.35
N ARG A 247 27.83 -6.93 21.10
CA ARG A 247 26.52 -7.41 20.68
C ARG A 247 25.57 -6.22 20.70
N ASP A 248 25.67 -5.33 19.71
CA ASP A 248 24.69 -4.27 19.49
C ASP A 248 23.36 -4.91 19.06
N LYS A 249 22.50 -5.19 20.04
CA LYS A 249 21.14 -5.72 19.87
C LYS A 249 20.18 -4.74 19.16
N HIS A 250 20.69 -3.66 18.56
CA HIS A 250 19.89 -2.56 18.02
C HIS A 250 20.25 -2.12 16.60
N LYS A 251 21.11 -2.83 15.87
CA LYS A 251 21.27 -2.53 14.44
C LYS A 251 19.97 -2.88 13.71
N SER A 252 19.33 -1.85 13.17
CA SER A 252 18.18 -1.97 12.27
C SER A 252 18.53 -2.97 11.17
N VAL A 253 17.67 -3.96 10.94
CA VAL A 253 17.86 -4.88 9.81
C VAL A 253 17.64 -4.04 8.54
N PRO A 254 18.64 -3.97 7.63
CA PRO A 254 18.53 -3.18 6.41
C PRO A 254 17.36 -3.64 5.54
N GLY A 255 16.74 -2.69 4.84
CA GLY A 255 15.67 -2.94 3.88
C GLY A 255 14.26 -2.72 4.45
N PRO A 256 13.23 -3.10 3.66
CA PRO A 256 11.84 -2.81 3.99
C PRO A 256 11.38 -3.57 5.23
N ASN A 257 10.67 -2.87 6.11
CA ASN A 257 10.14 -3.43 7.36
C ASN A 257 8.74 -4.04 7.20
N CYS A 258 8.07 -3.82 6.06
CA CYS A 258 6.76 -4.40 5.76
C CYS A 258 6.79 -5.27 4.51
N SER A 259 5.82 -6.18 4.44
CA SER A 259 5.47 -6.96 3.25
C SER A 259 3.98 -6.85 3.01
N TRP A 260 3.56 -7.03 1.76
CA TRP A 260 2.15 -6.97 1.39
C TRP A 260 1.73 -8.12 0.49
N ARG A 261 0.43 -8.33 0.44
CA ARG A 261 -0.23 -9.31 -0.45
C ARG A 261 -1.68 -8.90 -0.69
N ILE A 262 -2.27 -9.41 -1.76
CA ILE A 262 -3.67 -9.17 -2.08
C ILE A 262 -4.47 -10.45 -1.86
N GLY A 263 -5.53 -10.34 -1.07
CA GLY A 263 -6.42 -11.43 -0.73
C GLY A 263 -5.95 -12.26 0.46
N PRO A 264 -6.74 -13.28 0.81
CA PRO A 264 -6.69 -13.88 2.14
C PRO A 264 -5.43 -14.67 2.48
N SER A 265 -4.92 -15.52 1.58
CA SER A 265 -3.69 -16.34 1.73
C SER A 265 -3.24 -16.71 3.17
N GLY A 266 -3.91 -17.67 3.84
CA GLY A 266 -3.59 -18.08 5.22
C GLY A 266 -4.07 -17.12 6.32
N LEU A 267 -4.71 -15.99 5.95
CA LEU A 267 -5.50 -15.10 6.81
C LEU A 267 -6.97 -15.06 6.34
N THR A 268 -7.48 -16.15 5.74
CA THR A 268 -8.85 -16.26 5.21
C THR A 268 -9.93 -15.91 6.23
N GLN A 269 -9.63 -16.06 7.52
CA GLN A 269 -10.53 -15.77 8.63
C GLN A 269 -10.67 -14.26 8.89
N PHE A 270 -9.71 -13.45 8.44
CA PHE A 270 -9.62 -12.02 8.74
C PHE A 270 -9.71 -11.15 7.48
N VAL A 271 -9.31 -11.67 6.33
CA VAL A 271 -9.08 -10.89 5.12
C VAL A 271 -10.06 -11.28 4.02
N LYS A 272 -10.73 -10.28 3.44
CA LYS A 272 -11.63 -10.47 2.30
C LYS A 272 -10.88 -10.60 0.96
N PRO A 273 -11.50 -11.18 -0.07
CA PRO A 273 -10.94 -11.16 -1.43
C PRO A 273 -10.61 -9.73 -1.88
N ARG A 274 -9.49 -9.56 -2.59
CA ARG A 274 -9.00 -8.27 -3.12
C ARG A 274 -8.61 -7.22 -2.08
N HIS A 275 -8.64 -7.54 -0.78
CA HIS A 275 -8.04 -6.64 0.21
C HIS A 275 -6.52 -6.69 0.12
N ILE A 276 -5.85 -5.55 0.22
CA ILE A 276 -4.41 -5.54 0.52
C ILE A 276 -4.22 -5.87 2.00
N CYS A 277 -3.23 -6.68 2.32
CA CYS A 277 -2.83 -6.99 3.69
C CYS A 277 -1.38 -6.62 3.88
N VAL A 278 -1.08 -5.92 4.97
CA VAL A 278 0.26 -5.43 5.28
C VAL A 278 0.73 -6.09 6.56
N GLN A 279 1.94 -6.66 6.52
CA GLN A 279 2.50 -7.43 7.63
C GLN A 279 3.92 -6.96 7.93
N ALA A 280 4.23 -6.85 9.22
CA ALA A 280 5.57 -6.51 9.68
C ALA A 280 6.54 -7.67 9.40
N ARG A 281 7.69 -7.39 8.78
CA ARG A 281 8.75 -8.39 8.49
C ARG A 281 9.74 -8.56 9.63
N ARG A 282 9.76 -7.61 10.55
CA ARG A 282 10.58 -7.54 11.76
C ARG A 282 9.83 -6.77 12.83
N ASP A 283 10.40 -6.68 14.01
CA ASP A 283 9.91 -5.74 15.01
C ASP A 283 10.08 -4.30 14.49
N ILE A 284 9.04 -3.49 14.67
CA ILE A 284 8.96 -2.09 14.23
C ILE A 284 8.62 -1.26 15.47
N ARG A 285 9.40 -0.20 15.72
CA ARG A 285 9.18 0.65 16.89
C ARG A 285 8.08 1.68 16.63
N GLU A 286 7.42 2.13 17.69
CA GLU A 286 6.57 3.32 17.61
C GLU A 286 7.32 4.50 16.95
N GLY A 287 6.63 5.18 16.03
CA GLY A 287 7.16 6.32 15.30
C GLY A 287 8.09 5.96 14.13
N GLU A 288 8.38 4.68 13.89
CA GLU A 288 9.15 4.23 12.73
C GLU A 288 8.27 4.24 11.46
N GLU A 289 8.83 4.70 10.34
CA GLU A 289 8.14 4.70 9.04
C GLU A 289 7.96 3.27 8.51
N LEU A 290 6.76 2.94 8.07
CA LEU A 290 6.44 1.68 7.40
C LEU A 290 6.90 1.77 5.95
N THR A 291 7.70 0.80 5.52
CA THR A 291 8.28 0.76 4.17
C THR A 291 8.20 -0.62 3.55
N TRP A 292 8.04 -0.68 2.22
CA TRP A 292 8.11 -1.93 1.47
C TRP A 292 8.85 -1.79 0.13
N ASP A 293 9.14 -2.91 -0.51
CA ASP A 293 9.77 -2.89 -1.83
C ASP A 293 8.70 -2.72 -2.92
N TYR A 294 8.82 -1.67 -3.75
CA TYR A 294 7.94 -1.44 -4.91
C TYR A 294 8.32 -2.38 -6.08
N GLY A 295 9.42 -3.11 -5.95
CA GLY A 295 10.00 -3.97 -6.97
C GLY A 295 10.80 -3.17 -8.01
N LYS A 296 11.00 -3.81 -9.16
CA LYS A 296 11.80 -3.31 -10.28
C LYS A 296 11.03 -2.40 -11.24
N ARG A 297 9.89 -1.86 -10.81
CA ARG A 297 9.15 -0.90 -11.64
C ARG A 297 9.95 0.39 -11.73
N GLU A 298 9.81 1.07 -12.87
CA GLU A 298 10.28 2.44 -13.01
C GLU A 298 9.64 3.28 -11.91
N LYS A 299 10.46 4.02 -11.19
CA LYS A 299 10.05 4.86 -10.07
C LYS A 299 10.23 6.30 -10.53
N GLY A 300 9.20 7.13 -10.46
CA GLY A 300 9.31 8.57 -10.72
C GLY A 300 10.12 9.34 -9.66
N PHE A 301 11.02 8.68 -8.94
CA PHE A 301 11.84 9.25 -7.87
C PHE A 301 13.17 8.49 -7.71
N VAL A 302 14.17 9.18 -7.14
CA VAL A 302 15.46 8.60 -6.78
C VAL A 302 15.39 8.05 -5.34
N CYS A 303 15.71 6.77 -5.15
CA CYS A 303 15.67 6.16 -3.83
C CYS A 303 16.95 6.44 -3.03
N GLU A 304 16.79 7.01 -1.83
CA GLU A 304 17.88 7.37 -0.93
C GLU A 304 18.03 6.43 0.29
N CYS A 305 17.44 5.23 0.23
CA CYS A 305 17.53 4.27 1.34
C CYS A 305 18.98 3.79 1.57
N ASP A 306 19.27 3.27 2.76
CA ASP A 306 20.60 2.79 3.16
C ASP A 306 21.15 1.77 2.15
N THR A 307 20.31 0.86 1.66
CA THR A 307 20.66 -0.10 0.62
C THR A 307 21.21 0.56 -0.65
N CYS A 308 20.62 1.68 -1.09
CA CYS A 308 21.07 2.41 -2.27
C CYS A 308 22.30 3.28 -1.99
N ARG A 309 22.44 3.80 -0.77
CA ARG A 309 23.60 4.60 -0.35
C ARG A 309 24.86 3.75 -0.21
N ASP A 310 24.75 2.57 0.41
CA ASP A 310 25.87 1.66 0.68
C ASP A 310 26.33 0.90 -0.56
N GLY A 311 25.44 0.71 -1.54
CA GLY A 311 25.69 -0.11 -2.73
C GLY A 311 26.64 0.49 -3.77
N GLY A 312 27.11 1.74 -3.61
CA GLY A 312 28.10 2.39 -4.48
C GLY A 312 27.73 2.53 -5.96
N LEU A 313 26.56 2.05 -6.36
CA LEU A 313 26.04 2.05 -7.72
C LEU A 313 24.61 2.58 -7.66
N GLY A 314 24.44 3.86 -7.98
CA GLY A 314 23.15 4.45 -8.33
C GLY A 314 22.59 3.84 -9.62
N SER A 315 22.41 2.52 -9.70
CA SER A 315 21.99 1.80 -10.90
C SER A 315 20.71 0.98 -10.74
N ILE A 316 20.26 0.69 -9.51
CA ILE A 316 19.06 -0.15 -9.31
C ILE A 316 17.76 0.68 -9.29
N CYS A 317 17.85 1.97 -8.93
CA CYS A 317 16.68 2.87 -8.87
C CYS A 317 16.74 4.08 -9.83
N ASN A 318 17.82 4.25 -10.59
CA ASN A 318 17.98 5.35 -11.55
C ASN A 318 17.53 4.97 -12.97
N VAL A 319 16.32 4.43 -13.11
CA VAL A 319 15.67 4.41 -14.42
C VAL A 319 14.65 5.53 -14.40
N LEU A 320 15.12 6.72 -14.79
CA LEU A 320 14.29 7.85 -15.23
C LEU A 320 13.73 7.57 -16.62
#